data_AF-A0A6P5EVQ8-F1
#
_entry.id   AF-A0A6P5EVQ8-F1
#
_cell.length_a   1.000
_cell.length_b   1.000
_cell.length_c   1.000
_cell.angle_alpha   90.00
_cell.angle_beta   90.00
_cell.angle_gamma   90.00
#
_symmetry.space_group_name_H-M   'P 1'
#
loop_
_entity.id
_entity.type
_entity.pdbx_description
1 polymer ?
#
loop_
_entity_poly.entity_id
_entity_poly.type
_entity_poly.pdbx_seq_one_letter_code
_entity_poly.pdbx_strand_id
1 'polypeptide(L)'
;MSPEGIPEMQRSNVVSCIIQLKALGIDNILGFDWIASPSPEAMVRALEVLYSLGIIDEDAKLTSPTGFQVAEIPLVSDASSARNIHPQPHCPSGSTS
;
A
#
# COMPACT_ATOMS: atom_id res chain seq x y z
N MET A 1 12.81 -6.96 25.77
CA MET A 1 11.48 -7.37 25.30
C MET A 1 10.85 -6.18 24.60
N SER A 2 11.04 -6.08 23.29
CA SER A 2 10.30 -5.13 22.46
C SER A 2 9.06 -5.88 21.95
N PRO A 3 7.83 -5.48 22.29
CA PRO A 3 6.66 -5.95 21.57
C PRO A 3 6.65 -5.22 20.22
N GLU A 4 7.54 -5.59 19.32
CA GLU A 4 7.40 -5.33 17.87
C GLU A 4 6.30 -6.27 17.35
N GLY A 5 5.10 -6.11 17.90
CA GLY A 5 3.93 -6.96 17.71
C GLY A 5 3.02 -6.48 16.59
N ILE A 6 3.57 -5.82 15.58
CA ILE A 6 2.89 -5.64 14.29
C ILE A 6 3.88 -6.06 13.20
N PRO A 7 4.24 -7.35 13.12
CA PRO A 7 5.21 -7.83 12.16
C PRO A 7 4.49 -8.16 10.84
N GLU A 8 5.19 -7.96 9.74
CA GLU A 8 4.90 -8.55 8.40
C GLU A 8 3.77 -7.94 7.54
N MET A 9 2.68 -7.40 8.10
CA MET A 9 1.61 -6.82 7.27
C MET A 9 2.05 -5.58 6.48
N GLN A 10 2.90 -4.72 7.08
CA GLN A 10 3.39 -3.49 6.44
C GLN A 10 4.41 -3.73 5.31
N ARG A 11 4.92 -4.95 5.12
CA ARG A 11 5.89 -5.25 4.05
C ARG A 11 5.31 -5.98 2.85
N SER A 12 4.14 -6.58 2.99
CA SER A 12 3.49 -7.28 1.88
C SER A 12 2.67 -6.28 1.07
N ASN A 13 3.30 -5.66 0.05
CA ASN A 13 2.62 -4.75 -0.89
C ASN A 13 1.28 -5.33 -1.39
N VAL A 14 1.24 -6.64 -1.61
CA VAL A 14 0.05 -7.40 -2.03
C VAL A 14 -1.11 -7.33 -1.04
N VAL A 15 -0.84 -7.49 0.27
CA VAL A 15 -1.89 -7.50 1.31
C VAL A 15 -2.64 -6.19 1.29
N SER A 16 -1.91 -5.08 1.38
CA SER A 16 -2.51 -3.77 1.43
C SER A 16 -3.11 -3.35 0.08
N CYS A 17 -2.55 -3.77 -1.06
CA CYS A 17 -3.22 -3.61 -2.36
C CYS A 17 -4.58 -4.33 -2.43
N ILE A 18 -4.68 -5.59 -1.99
CA ILE A 18 -5.95 -6.35 -2.01
C ILE A 18 -7.02 -5.64 -1.17
N ILE A 19 -6.64 -5.19 0.03
CA ILE A 19 -7.52 -4.44 0.92
C ILE A 19 -8.03 -3.16 0.24
N GLN A 20 -7.12 -2.38 -0.36
CA GLN A 20 -7.51 -1.13 -1.03
C GLN A 20 -8.43 -1.36 -2.21
N LEU A 21 -8.17 -2.37 -3.04
CA LEU A 21 -9.05 -2.76 -4.15
C LEU A 21 -10.44 -3.12 -3.62
N LYS A 22 -10.51 -3.97 -2.58
CA LYS A 22 -11.78 -4.36 -1.96
C LYS A 22 -12.52 -3.16 -1.36
N ALA A 23 -11.81 -2.19 -0.76
CA ALA A 23 -12.41 -0.99 -0.18
C ALA A 23 -12.95 -0.02 -1.24
N LEU A 24 -12.35 -0.01 -2.44
CA LEU A 24 -12.86 0.67 -3.62
C LEU A 24 -14.10 -0.01 -4.22
N GLY A 25 -14.51 -1.18 -3.71
CA GLY A 25 -15.60 -1.99 -4.26
C GLY A 25 -15.18 -2.86 -5.44
N ILE A 26 -13.87 -3.06 -5.64
CA ILE A 26 -13.31 -3.90 -6.70
C ILE A 26 -13.17 -5.32 -6.19
N ASP A 27 -14.10 -6.18 -6.58
CA ASP A 27 -14.08 -7.60 -6.20
C ASP A 27 -13.29 -8.47 -7.19
N ASN A 28 -13.20 -8.04 -8.45
CA ASN A 28 -12.47 -8.74 -9.50
C ASN A 28 -10.96 -8.46 -9.46
N ILE A 29 -10.32 -8.92 -8.38
CA ILE A 29 -8.89 -8.76 -8.13
C ILE A 29 -8.07 -9.41 -9.26
N LEU A 30 -8.51 -10.57 -9.78
CA LEU A 30 -7.78 -11.33 -10.80
C LEU A 30 -7.82 -10.69 -12.19
N GLY A 31 -8.88 -9.92 -12.51
CA GLY A 31 -8.99 -9.19 -13.76
C GLY A 31 -8.69 -7.69 -13.62
N PHE A 32 -8.15 -7.26 -12.48
CA PHE A 32 -7.68 -5.89 -12.32
C PHE A 32 -6.36 -5.71 -13.09
N ASP A 33 -6.15 -4.52 -13.67
CA ASP A 33 -4.94 -4.21 -14.43
C ASP A 33 -3.78 -3.89 -13.48
N TRP A 34 -3.12 -4.94 -12.99
CA TRP A 34 -1.98 -4.81 -12.10
C TRP A 34 -0.74 -4.35 -12.88
N ILE A 35 -0.10 -3.29 -12.39
CA ILE A 35 1.21 -2.83 -12.91
C ILE A 35 2.28 -3.92 -12.75
N ALA A 36 2.18 -4.74 -11.70
CA ALA A 36 2.99 -5.92 -11.48
C ALA A 36 2.14 -6.97 -10.75
N SER A 37 1.52 -7.87 -11.51
CA SER A 37 0.68 -8.94 -10.95
C SER A 37 1.49 -9.79 -9.98
N PRO A 38 1.06 -9.93 -8.72
CA PRO A 38 1.78 -10.75 -7.76
C PRO A 38 1.68 -12.24 -8.09
N SER A 39 2.67 -13.02 -7.65
CA SER A 39 2.63 -14.49 -7.75
C SER A 39 1.41 -15.06 -7.00
N PRO A 40 0.82 -16.16 -7.47
CA PRO A 40 -0.35 -16.78 -6.83
C PRO A 40 -0.10 -17.15 -5.37
N GLU A 41 1.10 -17.64 -5.05
CA GLU A 41 1.51 -17.95 -3.68
C GLU A 41 1.47 -16.72 -2.76
N ALA A 42 1.88 -15.56 -3.26
CA ALA A 42 1.85 -14.31 -2.50
C ALA A 42 0.41 -13.83 -2.26
N MET A 43 -0.49 -13.99 -3.24
CA MET A 43 -1.91 -13.68 -3.07
C MET A 43 -2.56 -14.58 -2.02
N VAL A 44 -2.32 -15.89 -2.07
CA VAL A 44 -2.86 -16.83 -1.08
C VAL A 44 -2.36 -16.47 0.32
N ARG A 45 -1.05 -16.27 0.48
CA ARG A 45 -0.45 -15.87 1.77
C ARG A 45 -1.04 -14.56 2.29
N ALA A 46 -1.28 -13.59 1.41
CA ALA A 46 -1.91 -12.34 1.79
C ALA A 46 -3.34 -12.52 2.31
N LEU A 47 -4.15 -13.33 1.61
CA LEU A 47 -5.52 -13.64 2.02
C LEU A 47 -5.56 -14.41 3.34
N GLU A 48 -4.69 -15.40 3.54
CA GLU A 48 -4.61 -16.15 4.81
C GLU A 48 -4.30 -15.23 6.00
N VAL A 49 -3.36 -14.30 5.83
CA VAL A 49 -3.03 -13.31 6.87
C VAL A 49 -4.25 -12.44 7.18
N LEU A 50 -4.93 -11.93 6.15
CA LEU A 50 -6.11 -11.09 6.31
C LEU A 50 -7.25 -11.82 7.01
N TYR A 51 -7.47 -13.09 6.65
CA TYR A 51 -8.49 -13.94 7.25
C TYR A 51 -8.16 -14.24 8.72
N SER A 52 -6.90 -14.59 9.01
CA SER A 52 -6.43 -14.85 10.38
C SER A 52 -6.56 -13.64 11.30
N LEU A 53 -6.58 -12.43 10.75
CA LEU A 53 -6.73 -11.17 11.49
C LEU A 53 -8.18 -10.68 11.55
N GLY A 54 -9.11 -11.36 10.87
CA GLY A 54 -10.51 -10.95 10.78
C GLY A 54 -10.73 -9.68 9.95
N ILE A 55 -9.80 -9.36 9.04
CA ILE A 55 -9.91 -8.24 8.10
C ILE A 55 -10.80 -8.62 6.91
N ILE A 56 -10.74 -9.89 6.49
CA ILE A 56 -11.62 -10.46 5.48
C ILE A 56 -12.36 -11.67 6.02
N ASP A 57 -13.51 -11.95 5.41
CA ASP A 57 -14.38 -13.07 5.70
C ASP A 57 -14.07 -14.30 4.82
N GLU A 58 -14.79 -15.42 5.00
CA GLU A 58 -14.62 -16.65 4.19
C GLU A 58 -14.82 -16.41 2.68
N ASP A 59 -15.63 -15.41 2.32
CA ASP A 59 -15.87 -14.97 0.95
C ASP A 59 -14.79 -13.98 0.43
N ALA A 60 -13.69 -13.79 1.17
CA ALA A 60 -12.66 -12.78 0.90
C ALA A 60 -13.23 -11.35 0.75
N LYS A 61 -14.29 -11.06 1.51
CA LYS A 61 -14.92 -9.73 1.62
C LYS A 61 -14.40 -8.99 2.84
N LEU A 62 -14.21 -7.68 2.70
CA LEU A 62 -13.83 -6.81 3.81
C LEU A 62 -14.86 -6.88 4.93
N THR A 63 -14.40 -7.21 6.14
CA THR A 63 -15.24 -7.20 7.34
C THR A 63 -15.45 -5.75 7.79
N SER A 64 -16.63 -5.45 8.33
CA SER A 64 -16.95 -4.14 8.90
C SER A 64 -17.06 -4.24 10.42
N PRO A 65 -16.43 -3.35 11.22
CA PRO A 65 -15.63 -2.19 10.81
C PRO A 65 -14.12 -2.47 10.70
N THR A 66 -13.65 -3.63 11.15
CA THR A 66 -12.21 -3.94 11.27
C THR A 66 -11.49 -3.82 9.94
N GLY A 67 -12.00 -4.44 8.88
CA GLY A 67 -11.36 -4.40 7.58
C GLY A 67 -11.34 -3.00 6.96
N PHE A 68 -12.42 -2.23 7.13
CA PHE A 68 -12.50 -0.84 6.65
C PHE A 68 -11.44 0.04 7.32
N GLN A 69 -11.25 -0.08 8.63
CA GLN A 69 -10.21 0.66 9.34
C GLN A 69 -8.79 0.33 8.84
N VAL A 70 -8.54 -0.92 8.46
CA VAL A 70 -7.26 -1.31 7.87
C VAL A 70 -7.12 -0.78 6.43
N ALA A 71 -8.23 -0.70 5.68
CA ALA A 71 -8.25 -0.12 4.35
C ALA A 71 -8.00 1.39 4.31
N GLU A 72 -8.34 2.09 5.40
CA GLU A 72 -8.04 3.52 5.56
C GLU A 72 -6.54 3.80 5.69
N ILE A 73 -5.71 2.77 5.95
CA ILE A 73 -4.27 2.95 6.06
C ILE A 73 -3.67 3.18 4.67
N PRO A 74 -3.10 4.37 4.40
CA PRO A 74 -2.47 4.64 3.13
C PRO A 74 -1.25 3.72 2.96
N LEU A 75 -1.21 2.98 1.85
CA LEU A 75 0.05 2.50 1.29
C LEU A 75 0.93 3.72 1.16
N VAL A 76 2.07 3.76 1.84
CA VAL A 76 3.14 4.66 1.45
C VAL A 76 3.58 4.21 0.06
N SER A 77 2.87 4.69 -0.97
CA SER A 77 3.44 4.78 -2.29
C SER A 77 4.72 5.56 -2.07
N ASP A 78 5.86 4.92 -2.37
CA ASP A 78 7.15 5.56 -2.45
C ASP A 78 7.08 6.72 -3.46
N ALA A 79 6.51 7.84 -3.02
CA ALA A 79 6.67 9.16 -3.61
C ALA A 79 8.03 9.73 -3.19
N SER A 80 9.03 8.87 -3.02
CA SER A 80 10.42 9.22 -2.74
C SER A 80 11.15 9.76 -3.98
N SER A 81 10.48 9.83 -5.14
CA SER A 81 10.91 10.65 -6.29
C SER A 81 10.19 12.01 -6.33
N ALA A 82 9.98 12.64 -5.17
CA ALA A 82 9.95 14.10 -5.08
C ALA A 82 11.38 14.66 -5.16
N ARG A 83 12.07 14.44 -6.30
CA ARG A 83 13.36 15.07 -6.58
C ARG A 83 13.49 15.43 -8.06
N ASN A 84 12.95 16.59 -8.43
CA ASN A 84 13.38 17.43 -9.57
C ASN A 84 12.38 18.61 -9.70
N ILE A 85 12.68 19.90 -9.74
CA ILE A 85 13.89 20.71 -9.81
C ILE A 85 13.56 21.98 -9.03
N HIS A 86 14.46 22.38 -8.15
CA HIS A 86 14.57 23.76 -7.69
C HIS A 86 15.33 24.52 -8.80
N PRO A 87 14.73 25.42 -9.60
CA PRO A 87 15.54 26.40 -10.30
C PRO A 87 15.94 27.44 -9.26
N GLN A 88 17.22 27.44 -8.88
CA GLN A 88 17.81 28.52 -8.11
C GLN A 88 17.77 29.73 -9.04
N PRO A 89 17.12 30.86 -8.74
CA PRO A 89 17.57 32.12 -9.32
C PRO A 89 18.86 32.48 -8.61
N HIS A 90 19.97 32.06 -9.21
CA HIS A 90 21.31 32.52 -8.91
C HIS A 90 21.27 34.05 -8.87
N CYS A 91 21.53 34.64 -7.71
CA CYS A 91 21.86 36.06 -7.62
C CYS A 91 23.20 36.28 -8.35
N PRO A 92 23.30 37.13 -9.39
CA PRO A 92 24.60 37.59 -9.83
C PRO A 92 25.03 38.74 -8.90
N SER A 93 25.76 38.40 -7.85
CA SER A 93 26.73 39.34 -7.27
C SER A 93 27.98 39.31 -8.15
N GLY A 94 28.29 40.42 -8.82
CA GLY A 94 29.50 40.52 -9.64
C GLY A 94 29.66 41.88 -10.30
N SER A 95 30.32 42.78 -9.58
CA SER A 95 30.89 44.05 -10.03
C SER A 95 31.78 43.91 -11.27
N THR A 96 31.77 44.88 -12.20
CA THR A 96 32.98 45.63 -12.65
C THR A 96 32.65 46.60 -13.81
N SER A 97 33.32 47.76 -13.77
CA SER A 97 33.35 48.92 -14.69
C SER A 97 32.28 50.00 -14.54
#